data_AF-A0A1Y2BY62-F1
#
_entry.id   AF-A0A1Y2BY62-F1
#
_cell.length_a   1.000
_cell.length_b   1.000
_cell.length_c   1.000
_cell.angle_alpha   90.00
_cell.angle_beta   90.00
_cell.angle_gamma   90.00
#
_symmetry.space_group_name_H-M   'P 1'
#
loop_
_entity.id
_entity.type
_entity.pdbx_description
1 polymer ?
#
loop_
_entity_poly.entity_id
_entity_poly.type
_entity_poly.pdbx_seq_one_letter_code
_entity_poly.pdbx_strand_id
1 'polypeptide(L)'
;MCNDALNYHSNECDDAFQNDYDCLINNYYKGSDDESLKEICLKFKSEKCLNVQNRINETINTNPSCSLLQQIEFSNEYNGFNNAYFTMTHYDEISDFCVDILSSSVDECDKELEGYEECLNYSFNMNDKNNYNEFIKTCSIDNIKCQTLFLKGLSEVLPVCYSAKHYKQYNILDKLEKVGKEYQENCKENISEEFQVKVIEDCQKEIPDESLFYIDASSEEEFNEICRVIQSKEYEKYESIMEYIPICNLASSMFNGNNDDSSENELEITNFQIKNLYHDGLKDCNEGYDLYLAKGCVYYLNSKYQECIFEGLPADDDDFYYQCILFTEDKCQEFYHEPLSEECSILQEKDLLLILTPSHYKWQEYNDKCFDLVESKRVPKPGKSTTIKSVEATSTKSKSVKSPTTTKEKSVRKTTTTTKLVKTTTTKKSKSVKPTITKSKSVKSTTTKKSKSVKLTTTKSKSVKSTTTKKSKSIKSTTTKSKSVKSTTTKKSKSIKSTTTKSKSVKKTTTKSKLVKPTTTKKSKSVKPTTSKSKTVKSKTSKSKSVKKTTTRSKSVKTTTKK
;
A
#
# COMPACT_ATOMS: atom_id res chain seq x y z
N MET A 1 -35.24 -28.36 33.90
CA MET A 1 -35.43 -27.97 35.31
C MET A 1 -34.22 -27.21 35.87
N CYS A 2 -33.02 -27.79 36.02
CA CYS A 2 -31.86 -27.01 36.54
C CYS A 2 -31.45 -25.84 35.63
N ASN A 3 -31.42 -26.02 34.31
CA ASN A 3 -31.07 -24.93 33.39
C ASN A 3 -32.12 -23.81 33.38
N ASP A 4 -33.40 -24.13 33.60
CA ASP A 4 -34.48 -23.14 33.60
C ASP A 4 -34.41 -22.28 34.86
N ALA A 5 -34.11 -22.89 36.01
CA ALA A 5 -33.87 -22.18 37.27
C ALA A 5 -32.61 -21.31 37.21
N LEU A 6 -31.54 -21.82 36.61
CA LEU A 6 -30.31 -21.07 36.38
C LEU A 6 -30.55 -19.84 35.50
N ASN A 7 -31.25 -20.00 34.37
CA ASN A 7 -31.59 -18.90 33.49
C ASN A 7 -32.50 -17.87 34.17
N TYR A 8 -33.45 -18.31 35.01
CA TYR A 8 -34.30 -17.42 35.80
C TYR A 8 -33.47 -16.52 36.73
N HIS A 9 -32.59 -17.11 37.55
CA HIS A 9 -31.72 -16.33 38.43
C HIS A 9 -30.72 -15.46 37.67
N SER A 10 -30.24 -15.93 36.52
CA SER A 10 -29.38 -15.18 35.61
C SER A 10 -30.06 -13.88 35.16
N ASN A 11 -31.31 -13.96 34.69
CA ASN A 11 -32.06 -12.79 34.22
C ASN A 11 -32.41 -11.82 35.36
N GLU A 12 -32.91 -12.34 36.49
CA GLU A 12 -33.22 -11.53 37.67
C GLU A 12 -32.00 -10.77 38.21
N CYS A 13 -30.81 -11.38 38.12
CA CYS A 13 -29.59 -10.71 38.51
C CYS A 13 -29.12 -9.68 37.47
N ASP A 14 -29.27 -9.97 36.18
CA ASP A 14 -28.93 -9.04 35.10
C ASP A 14 -29.78 -7.78 35.10
N ASP A 15 -31.08 -7.90 35.42
CA ASP A 15 -31.99 -6.75 35.54
C ASP A 15 -31.54 -5.80 36.66
N ALA A 16 -30.88 -6.31 37.70
CA ALA A 16 -30.32 -5.49 38.77
C ALA A 16 -29.13 -4.62 38.30
N PHE A 17 -28.53 -4.91 37.14
CA PHE A 17 -27.42 -4.16 36.54
C PHE A 17 -27.81 -3.40 35.27
N GLN A 18 -29.10 -3.32 34.92
CA GLN A 18 -29.55 -2.79 33.62
C GLN A 18 -29.10 -1.35 33.34
N ASN A 19 -28.94 -0.53 34.36
CA ASN A 19 -28.49 0.87 34.23
C ASN A 19 -26.97 1.04 34.33
N ASP A 20 -26.25 -0.05 34.61
CA ASP A 20 -24.83 -0.04 34.97
C ASP A 20 -23.93 -0.68 33.91
N TYR A 21 -24.51 -1.26 32.84
CA TYR A 21 -23.78 -1.97 31.79
C TYR A 21 -22.63 -1.17 31.16
N ASP A 22 -22.78 0.15 31.01
CA ASP A 22 -21.73 1.03 30.47
C ASP A 22 -20.46 1.06 31.34
N CYS A 23 -20.59 0.71 32.62
CA CYS A 23 -19.53 0.71 33.61
C CYS A 23 -18.91 -0.68 33.83
N LEU A 24 -19.50 -1.73 33.24
CA LEU A 24 -19.05 -3.10 33.39
C LEU A 24 -18.08 -3.46 32.27
N ILE A 25 -16.87 -3.90 32.63
CA ILE A 25 -15.88 -4.39 31.69
C ILE A 25 -16.02 -5.91 31.56
N ASN A 26 -16.14 -6.38 30.32
CA ASN A 26 -16.15 -7.82 30.03
C ASN A 26 -14.71 -8.34 29.85
N ASN A 27 -14.47 -9.59 30.21
CA ASN A 27 -13.25 -10.40 30.02
C ASN A 27 -12.56 -10.27 28.64
N TYR A 28 -13.29 -9.84 27.60
CA TYR A 28 -12.78 -9.71 26.23
C TYR A 28 -12.01 -8.41 25.93
N TYR A 29 -11.93 -7.46 26.86
CA TYR A 29 -11.22 -6.18 26.63
C TYR A 29 -9.75 -6.38 26.19
N LYS A 30 -9.10 -7.48 26.60
CA LYS A 30 -7.73 -7.85 26.20
C LYS A 30 -7.56 -8.15 24.69
N GLY A 31 -8.65 -8.21 23.91
CA GLY A 31 -8.64 -8.40 22.46
C GLY A 31 -8.97 -7.16 21.63
N SER A 32 -9.34 -6.05 22.27
CA SER A 32 -9.71 -4.79 21.62
C SER A 32 -8.49 -4.05 21.05
N ASP A 33 -8.71 -3.20 20.05
CA ASP A 33 -7.67 -2.28 19.58
C ASP A 33 -7.42 -1.14 20.58
N ASP A 34 -6.28 -0.45 20.43
CA ASP A 34 -5.83 0.58 21.37
C ASP A 34 -6.83 1.74 21.51
N GLU A 35 -7.60 2.03 20.46
CA GLU A 35 -8.61 3.11 20.44
C GLU A 35 -9.86 2.73 21.23
N SER A 36 -10.38 1.52 21.01
CA SER A 36 -11.50 0.96 21.79
C SER A 36 -11.13 0.80 23.27
N LEU A 37 -9.88 0.43 23.57
CA LEU A 37 -9.38 0.32 24.94
C LEU A 37 -9.35 1.67 25.67
N LYS A 38 -8.95 2.74 24.98
CA LYS A 38 -8.97 4.10 25.53
C LYS A 38 -10.41 4.52 25.88
N GLU A 39 -11.37 4.27 25.00
CA GLU A 39 -12.79 4.60 25.24
C GLU A 39 -13.40 3.81 26.42
N ILE A 40 -13.08 2.51 26.51
CA ILE A 40 -13.52 1.66 27.63
C ILE A 40 -12.94 2.19 28.97
N CYS A 41 -11.66 2.54 28.99
CA CYS A 41 -11.01 3.10 30.18
C CYS A 41 -11.54 4.48 30.57
N LEU A 42 -11.92 5.32 29.58
CA LEU A 42 -12.60 6.59 29.80
C LEU A 42 -13.92 6.40 30.53
N LYS A 43 -14.78 5.50 30.02
CA LYS A 43 -16.07 5.20 30.65
C LYS A 43 -15.88 4.64 32.06
N PHE A 44 -14.99 3.67 32.23
CA PHE A 44 -14.71 3.02 33.50
C PHE A 44 -14.22 3.97 34.61
N LYS A 45 -13.44 4.99 34.25
CA LYS A 45 -12.92 6.01 35.19
C LYS A 45 -13.84 7.23 35.37
N SER A 46 -15.00 7.26 34.71
CA SER A 46 -15.97 8.35 34.88
C SER A 46 -16.56 8.37 36.30
N GLU A 47 -16.96 9.56 36.77
CA GLU A 47 -17.63 9.73 38.07
C GLU A 47 -18.89 8.87 38.20
N LYS A 48 -19.63 8.71 37.09
CA LYS A 48 -20.78 7.79 36.98
C LYS A 48 -20.36 6.36 37.38
N CYS A 49 -19.27 5.85 36.83
CA CYS A 49 -18.83 4.47 37.03
C CYS A 49 -18.12 4.22 38.36
N LEU A 50 -17.43 5.23 38.92
CA LEU A 50 -16.91 5.17 40.29
C LEU A 50 -18.02 4.93 41.32
N ASN A 51 -19.18 5.58 41.15
CA ASN A 51 -20.33 5.39 42.03
C ASN A 51 -21.02 4.03 41.82
N VAL A 52 -21.06 3.54 40.58
CA VAL A 52 -21.60 2.22 40.25
C VAL A 52 -20.75 1.09 40.85
N GLN A 53 -19.43 1.25 40.94
CA GLN A 53 -18.54 0.22 41.49
C GLN A 53 -18.84 -0.12 42.95
N ASN A 54 -19.12 0.88 43.79
CA ASN A 54 -19.52 0.66 45.18
C ASN A 54 -20.86 -0.07 45.27
N ARG A 55 -21.77 0.24 44.34
CA ARG A 55 -23.08 -0.42 44.24
C ARG A 55 -23.00 -1.86 43.74
N ILE A 56 -22.06 -2.22 42.86
CA ILE A 56 -21.96 -3.60 42.34
C ILE A 56 -21.80 -4.61 43.47
N ASN A 57 -20.90 -4.33 44.42
CA ASN A 57 -20.67 -5.23 45.55
C ASN A 57 -21.92 -5.33 46.44
N GLU A 58 -22.60 -4.21 46.69
CA GLU A 58 -23.85 -4.21 47.44
C GLU A 58 -24.95 -5.00 46.72
N THR A 59 -25.16 -4.78 45.42
CA THR A 59 -26.15 -5.47 44.60
C THR A 59 -25.92 -6.97 44.55
N ILE A 60 -24.67 -7.43 44.36
CA ILE A 60 -24.34 -8.86 44.34
C ILE A 60 -24.67 -9.53 45.68
N ASN A 61 -24.38 -8.86 46.80
CA ASN A 61 -24.58 -9.42 48.13
C ASN A 61 -26.02 -9.33 48.64
N THR A 62 -26.80 -8.34 48.18
CA THR A 62 -28.17 -8.11 48.63
C THR A 62 -29.23 -8.76 47.74
N ASN A 63 -28.95 -8.98 46.45
CA ASN A 63 -29.86 -9.69 45.54
C ASN A 63 -29.70 -11.22 45.70
N PRO A 64 -30.76 -11.95 46.11
CA PRO A 64 -30.68 -13.40 46.35
C PRO A 64 -30.30 -14.20 45.10
N SER A 65 -30.76 -13.78 43.92
CA SER A 65 -30.42 -14.42 42.64
C SER A 65 -28.94 -14.23 42.30
N CYS A 66 -28.39 -13.03 42.51
CA CYS A 66 -26.96 -12.76 42.30
C CYS A 66 -26.06 -13.52 43.29
N SER A 67 -26.43 -13.53 44.57
CA SER A 67 -25.68 -14.26 45.61
C SER A 67 -25.67 -15.76 45.34
N LEU A 68 -26.79 -16.33 44.89
CA LEU A 68 -26.87 -17.73 44.49
C LEU A 68 -25.96 -18.04 43.30
N LEU A 69 -25.96 -17.20 42.26
CA LEU A 69 -25.09 -17.35 41.08
C LEU A 69 -23.60 -17.28 41.44
N GLN A 70 -23.23 -16.45 42.42
CA GLN A 70 -21.86 -16.34 42.93
C GLN A 70 -21.36 -17.65 43.57
N GLN A 71 -22.23 -18.36 44.29
CA GLN A 71 -21.87 -19.59 45.00
C GLN A 71 -21.69 -20.81 44.08
N ILE A 72 -22.31 -20.80 42.91
CA ILE A 72 -22.34 -21.95 41.99
C ILE A 72 -21.36 -21.83 40.81
N GLU A 73 -20.48 -20.81 40.82
CA GLU A 73 -19.49 -20.54 39.77
C GLU A 73 -20.09 -20.58 38.34
N PHE A 74 -21.27 -19.95 38.15
CA PHE A 74 -22.01 -20.06 36.90
C PHE A 74 -21.34 -19.27 35.75
N SER A 75 -20.62 -19.98 34.89
CA SER A 75 -19.95 -19.41 33.71
C SER A 75 -20.85 -19.42 32.47
N ASN A 76 -21.73 -18.44 32.32
CA ASN A 76 -22.40 -18.17 31.05
C ASN A 76 -21.81 -16.88 30.44
N GLU A 77 -21.14 -16.97 29.30
CA GLU A 77 -20.24 -15.94 28.75
C GLU A 77 -20.89 -14.58 28.39
N TYR A 78 -22.21 -14.41 28.59
CA TYR A 78 -22.99 -13.28 28.06
C TYR A 78 -24.05 -12.70 29.01
N ASN A 79 -23.84 -12.76 30.33
CA ASN A 79 -24.74 -12.09 31.29
C ASN A 79 -24.06 -10.91 32.01
N GLY A 80 -24.84 -9.87 32.29
CA GLY A 80 -24.46 -8.72 33.11
C GLY A 80 -23.86 -9.09 34.46
N PHE A 81 -24.34 -10.15 35.09
CA PHE A 81 -23.74 -10.72 36.29
C PHE A 81 -22.25 -11.07 36.11
N ASN A 82 -21.89 -11.73 35.01
CA ASN A 82 -20.50 -12.12 34.78
C ASN A 82 -19.60 -10.93 34.49
N ASN A 83 -20.11 -9.91 33.81
CA ASN A 83 -19.38 -8.66 33.62
C ASN A 83 -19.22 -7.89 34.95
N ALA A 84 -20.28 -7.84 35.78
CA ALA A 84 -20.25 -7.20 37.09
C ALA A 84 -19.28 -7.90 38.05
N TYR A 85 -19.37 -9.23 38.14
CA TYR A 85 -18.48 -10.06 38.95
C TYR A 85 -17.03 -9.95 38.45
N PHE A 86 -16.79 -9.99 37.14
CA PHE A 86 -15.45 -9.81 36.58
C PHE A 86 -14.88 -8.42 36.89
N THR A 87 -15.66 -7.37 36.67
CA THR A 87 -15.27 -5.98 36.94
C THR A 87 -14.93 -5.77 38.40
N MET A 88 -15.71 -6.35 39.31
CA MET A 88 -15.47 -6.29 40.76
C MET A 88 -14.20 -7.07 41.16
N THR A 89 -14.03 -8.30 40.66
CA THR A 89 -12.91 -9.17 41.04
C THR A 89 -11.57 -8.72 40.49
N HIS A 90 -11.55 -8.08 39.32
CA HIS A 90 -10.34 -7.59 38.67
C HIS A 90 -10.26 -6.06 38.69
N TYR A 91 -10.93 -5.42 39.65
CA TYR A 91 -11.03 -3.98 39.71
C TYR A 91 -9.66 -3.30 39.71
N ASP A 92 -8.77 -3.72 40.62
CA ASP A 92 -7.43 -3.14 40.74
C ASP A 92 -6.62 -3.36 39.44
N GLU A 93 -6.68 -4.56 38.86
CA GLU A 93 -5.98 -4.87 37.60
C GLU A 93 -6.49 -4.02 36.43
N ILE A 94 -7.81 -3.85 36.32
CA ILE A 94 -8.45 -3.03 35.28
C ILE A 94 -8.16 -1.55 35.52
N SER A 95 -8.21 -1.12 36.78
CA SER A 95 -7.90 0.23 37.21
C SER A 95 -6.47 0.62 36.86
N ASP A 96 -5.50 -0.22 37.23
CA ASP A 96 -4.07 -0.01 36.93
C ASP A 96 -3.82 -0.03 35.43
N PHE A 97 -4.41 -1.00 34.71
CA PHE A 97 -4.35 -1.06 33.26
C PHE A 97 -4.88 0.22 32.60
N CYS A 98 -5.99 0.74 33.09
CA CYS A 98 -6.53 2.00 32.58
C CYS A 98 -5.66 3.19 32.95
N VAL A 99 -5.07 3.24 34.14
CA VAL A 99 -4.09 4.28 34.50
C VAL A 99 -2.89 4.27 33.55
N ASP A 100 -2.36 3.09 33.20
CA ASP A 100 -1.26 2.95 32.25
C ASP A 100 -1.63 3.41 30.83
N ILE A 101 -2.80 3.00 30.33
CA ILE A 101 -3.30 3.42 29.00
C ILE A 101 -3.54 4.93 28.96
N LEU A 102 -4.16 5.48 29.99
CA LEU A 102 -4.54 6.88 30.03
C LEU A 102 -3.32 7.78 30.28
N SER A 103 -2.38 7.38 31.13
CA SER A 103 -1.11 8.10 31.32
C SER A 103 -0.28 8.14 30.04
N SER A 104 -0.25 7.05 29.26
CA SER A 104 0.40 7.05 27.94
C SER A 104 -0.26 8.04 26.97
N SER A 105 -1.58 8.26 27.11
CA SER A 105 -2.35 9.21 26.30
C SER A 105 -2.07 10.67 26.70
N VAL A 106 -1.77 10.93 27.98
CA VAL A 106 -1.33 12.25 28.46
C VAL A 106 0.03 12.63 27.86
N ASP A 107 1.01 11.73 27.92
CA ASP A 107 2.34 11.93 27.35
C ASP A 107 2.32 12.04 25.81
N GLU A 108 1.37 11.38 25.15
CA GLU A 108 1.13 11.47 23.72
C GLU A 108 0.53 12.83 23.36
N CYS A 109 -0.48 13.28 24.11
CA CYS A 109 -1.10 14.58 23.92
C CYS A 109 -0.12 15.74 24.17
N ASP A 110 0.68 15.69 25.24
CA ASP A 110 1.67 16.74 25.54
C ASP A 110 2.61 16.96 24.33
N LYS A 111 3.04 15.88 23.64
CA LYS A 111 3.88 15.97 22.43
C LYS A 111 3.11 16.44 21.21
N GLU A 112 1.85 16.05 21.09
CA GLU A 112 1.02 16.43 19.95
C GLU A 112 0.71 17.93 19.98
N LEU A 113 0.43 18.48 21.17
CA LEU A 113 0.13 19.90 21.38
C LEU A 113 1.30 20.85 21.07
N GLU A 114 2.56 20.41 21.23
CA GLU A 114 3.73 21.20 20.80
C GLU A 114 3.64 21.60 19.31
N GLY A 115 2.95 20.81 18.49
CA GLY A 115 2.75 21.08 17.07
C GLY A 115 1.69 22.12 16.73
N TYR A 116 0.97 22.66 17.72
CA TYR A 116 -0.18 23.56 17.54
C TYR A 116 -0.06 24.90 18.29
N GLU A 117 1.06 25.16 18.96
CA GLU A 117 1.27 26.44 19.67
C GLU A 117 1.14 27.65 18.74
N GLU A 118 1.59 27.52 17.48
CA GLU A 118 1.47 28.57 16.47
C GLU A 118 0.02 28.93 16.13
N CYS A 119 -0.91 27.98 16.29
CA CYS A 119 -2.32 28.21 16.02
C CYS A 119 -2.97 29.15 17.04
N LEU A 120 -2.35 29.33 18.21
CA LEU A 120 -2.81 30.28 19.23
C LEU A 120 -2.59 31.74 18.84
N ASN A 121 -1.80 32.01 17.79
CA ASN A 121 -1.54 33.37 17.31
C ASN A 121 -2.64 33.90 16.40
N TYR A 122 -3.58 33.06 15.95
CA TYR A 122 -4.73 33.51 15.16
C TYR A 122 -5.76 34.21 16.05
N SER A 123 -6.38 35.25 15.49
CA SER A 123 -7.49 35.99 16.09
C SER A 123 -8.53 36.19 15.00
N PHE A 124 -9.77 35.79 15.25
CA PHE A 124 -10.86 35.85 14.28
C PHE A 124 -11.84 37.00 14.52
N ASN A 125 -11.40 38.00 15.30
CA ASN A 125 -12.15 39.23 15.54
C ASN A 125 -11.98 40.20 14.37
N MET A 126 -13.10 40.64 13.79
CA MET A 126 -13.14 41.65 12.71
C MET A 126 -13.73 42.95 13.21
N ASN A 127 -13.19 44.08 12.75
CA ASN A 127 -13.72 45.41 13.07
C ASN A 127 -14.96 45.72 12.24
N ASP A 128 -14.97 45.31 10.96
CA ASP A 128 -16.12 45.43 10.07
C ASP A 128 -16.45 44.07 9.44
N LYS A 129 -17.56 43.46 9.87
CA LYS A 129 -18.04 42.17 9.34
C LYS A 129 -18.51 42.26 7.88
N ASN A 130 -18.71 43.47 7.35
CA ASN A 130 -19.08 43.70 5.95
C ASN A 130 -17.86 44.02 5.06
N ASN A 131 -16.64 44.02 5.61
CA ASN A 131 -15.42 44.23 4.84
C ASN A 131 -14.86 42.89 4.34
N TYR A 132 -15.06 42.61 3.05
CA TYR A 132 -14.60 41.38 2.42
C TYR A 132 -13.08 41.15 2.53
N ASN A 133 -12.27 42.20 2.39
CA ASN A 133 -10.81 42.06 2.43
C ASN A 133 -10.32 41.73 3.86
N GLU A 134 -10.96 42.33 4.87
CA GLU A 134 -10.72 42.00 6.27
C GLU A 134 -11.17 40.56 6.58
N PHE A 135 -12.30 40.14 6.02
CA PHE A 135 -12.81 38.78 6.12
C PHE A 135 -11.83 37.75 5.56
N ILE A 136 -11.40 37.89 4.30
CA ILE A 136 -10.46 36.96 3.66
C ILE A 136 -9.16 36.88 4.43
N LYS A 137 -8.59 38.03 4.82
CA LYS A 137 -7.34 38.07 5.59
C LYS A 137 -7.45 37.34 6.93
N THR A 138 -8.62 37.37 7.55
CA THR A 138 -8.87 36.80 8.87
C THR A 138 -9.21 35.30 8.78
N CYS A 139 -10.01 34.89 7.80
CA CYS A 139 -10.53 33.53 7.69
C CYS A 139 -9.71 32.60 6.78
N SER A 140 -8.83 33.13 5.93
CA SER A 140 -7.95 32.34 5.07
C SER A 140 -6.65 32.02 5.81
N ILE A 141 -6.65 30.88 6.49
CA ILE A 141 -5.52 30.42 7.29
C ILE A 141 -4.46 29.78 6.38
N ASP A 142 -3.25 30.34 6.39
CA ASP A 142 -2.10 29.88 5.60
C ASP A 142 -1.40 28.64 6.19
N ASN A 143 -1.49 28.45 7.50
CA ASN A 143 -0.97 27.25 8.15
C ASN A 143 -1.96 26.08 8.03
N ILE A 144 -1.62 25.11 7.18
CA ILE A 144 -2.44 23.92 6.91
C ILE A 144 -2.85 23.14 8.16
N LYS A 145 -2.00 23.07 9.21
CA LYS A 145 -2.34 22.36 10.45
C LYS A 145 -3.40 23.10 11.24
N CYS A 146 -3.23 24.41 11.41
CA CYS A 146 -4.17 25.26 12.13
C CYS A 146 -5.50 25.34 11.38
N GLN A 147 -5.44 25.46 10.06
CA GLN A 147 -6.60 25.42 9.18
C GLN A 147 -7.39 24.12 9.36
N THR A 148 -6.71 22.98 9.25
CA THR A 148 -7.32 21.66 9.47
C THR A 148 -7.95 21.56 10.85
N LEU A 149 -7.25 22.02 11.90
CA LEU A 149 -7.74 22.04 13.28
C LEU A 149 -9.02 22.85 13.41
N PHE A 150 -9.05 24.07 12.90
CA PHE A 150 -10.18 24.98 13.10
C PHE A 150 -11.40 24.59 12.27
N LEU A 151 -11.21 23.96 11.10
CA LEU A 151 -12.33 23.52 10.26
C LEU A 151 -13.00 22.23 10.73
N LYS A 152 -12.19 21.23 11.07
CA LYS A 152 -12.66 19.90 11.49
C LYS A 152 -12.94 19.82 12.99
N GLY A 153 -12.34 20.72 13.76
CA GLY A 153 -12.46 20.76 15.21
C GLY A 153 -11.46 19.83 15.92
N LEU A 154 -11.29 20.09 17.22
CA LEU A 154 -10.28 19.41 18.03
C LEU A 154 -10.53 17.91 18.20
N SER A 155 -11.79 17.47 18.25
CA SER A 155 -12.11 16.05 18.45
C SER A 155 -11.71 15.18 17.26
N GLU A 156 -11.76 15.72 16.04
CA GLU A 156 -11.36 14.97 14.84
C GLU A 156 -9.83 15.01 14.64
N VAL A 157 -9.21 16.16 14.89
CA VAL A 157 -7.78 16.36 14.61
C VAL A 157 -6.88 15.90 15.74
N LEU A 158 -7.34 16.03 16.99
CA LEU A 158 -6.60 15.69 18.21
C LEU A 158 -7.41 14.73 19.10
N PRO A 159 -7.79 13.54 18.61
CA PRO A 159 -8.68 12.63 19.34
C PRO A 159 -8.05 12.14 20.65
N VAL A 160 -6.71 11.99 20.69
CA VAL A 160 -5.98 11.60 21.90
C VAL A 160 -6.03 12.71 22.95
N CYS A 161 -5.79 13.97 22.56
CA CYS A 161 -5.91 15.10 23.49
C CYS A 161 -7.34 15.37 23.93
N TYR A 162 -8.31 15.25 23.03
CA TYR A 162 -9.72 15.39 23.35
C TYR A 162 -10.13 14.40 24.45
N SER A 163 -9.58 13.19 24.41
CA SER A 163 -9.74 12.17 25.45
C SER A 163 -8.95 12.51 26.72
N ALA A 164 -7.70 12.93 26.58
CA ALA A 164 -6.80 13.17 27.71
C ALA A 164 -7.24 14.35 28.59
N LYS A 165 -8.00 15.31 28.05
CA LYS A 165 -8.49 16.48 28.79
C LYS A 165 -9.37 16.14 30.00
N HIS A 166 -9.96 14.95 30.04
CA HIS A 166 -10.72 14.45 31.19
C HIS A 166 -9.84 14.13 32.42
N TYR A 167 -8.52 14.00 32.24
CA TYR A 167 -7.58 13.60 33.30
C TYR A 167 -6.61 14.68 33.71
N LYS A 168 -6.22 15.53 32.76
CA LYS A 168 -5.29 16.62 32.95
C LYS A 168 -5.84 17.82 32.22
N GLN A 169 -5.80 18.98 32.87
CA GLN A 169 -6.13 20.22 32.20
C GLN A 169 -4.96 20.64 31.31
N TYR A 170 -5.26 20.98 30.06
CA TYR A 170 -4.28 21.47 29.08
C TYR A 170 -4.63 22.90 28.71
N ASN A 171 -3.85 23.86 29.24
CA ASN A 171 -4.05 25.28 28.95
C ASN A 171 -3.99 25.59 27.44
N ILE A 172 -3.13 24.89 26.68
CA ILE A 172 -3.06 25.03 25.22
C ILE A 172 -4.35 24.54 24.57
N LEU A 173 -4.87 23.38 24.99
CA LEU A 173 -6.10 22.80 24.44
C LEU A 173 -7.31 23.71 24.70
N ASP A 174 -7.45 24.22 25.92
CA ASP A 174 -8.55 25.15 26.30
C ASP A 174 -8.51 26.42 25.44
N LYS A 175 -7.31 26.95 25.17
CA LYS A 175 -7.13 28.12 24.29
C LYS A 175 -7.42 27.78 22.83
N LEU A 176 -6.99 26.62 22.33
CA LEU A 176 -7.30 26.17 20.96
C LEU A 176 -8.81 25.96 20.78
N GLU A 177 -9.51 25.41 21.77
CA GLU A 177 -10.98 25.30 21.74
C GLU A 177 -11.64 26.69 21.66
N LYS A 178 -11.13 27.67 22.41
CA LYS A 178 -11.63 29.05 22.35
C LYS A 178 -11.42 29.68 20.97
N VAL A 179 -10.19 29.63 20.46
CA VAL A 179 -9.84 30.20 19.14
C VAL A 179 -10.61 29.48 18.02
N GLY A 180 -10.78 28.16 18.11
CA GLY A 180 -11.58 27.39 17.17
C GLY A 180 -13.06 27.78 17.17
N LYS A 181 -13.65 28.08 18.33
CA LYS A 181 -15.02 28.61 18.41
C LYS A 181 -15.14 29.98 17.74
N GLU A 182 -14.19 30.88 17.99
CA GLU A 182 -14.15 32.19 17.33
C GLU A 182 -14.09 32.05 15.80
N TYR A 183 -13.35 31.06 15.29
CA TYR A 183 -13.32 30.73 13.86
C TYR A 183 -14.69 30.24 13.36
N GLN A 184 -15.32 29.27 14.03
CA GLN A 184 -16.61 28.74 13.59
C GLN A 184 -17.68 29.84 13.53
N GLU A 185 -17.74 30.68 14.56
CA GLU A 185 -18.74 31.75 14.65
C GLU A 185 -18.53 32.85 13.59
N ASN A 186 -17.29 33.26 13.33
CA ASN A 186 -17.00 34.41 12.47
C ASN A 186 -16.65 34.05 11.02
N CYS A 187 -16.18 32.82 10.76
CA CYS A 187 -15.71 32.39 9.46
C CYS A 187 -16.53 31.25 8.83
N LYS A 188 -17.51 30.68 9.55
CA LYS A 188 -18.34 29.57 9.04
C LYS A 188 -19.84 29.82 9.16
N GLU A 189 -20.32 30.18 10.34
CA GLU A 189 -21.77 30.25 10.61
C GLU A 189 -22.43 31.54 10.14
N ASN A 190 -21.74 32.68 10.22
CA ASN A 190 -22.33 34.01 9.97
C ASN A 190 -21.77 34.68 8.69
N ILE A 191 -21.67 33.94 7.59
CA ILE A 191 -21.15 34.45 6.32
C ILE A 191 -22.31 34.88 5.42
N SER A 192 -22.26 36.11 4.90
CA SER A 192 -23.23 36.58 3.91
C SER A 192 -23.13 35.79 2.60
N GLU A 193 -24.25 35.61 1.90
CA GLU A 193 -24.27 34.95 0.57
C GLU A 193 -23.34 35.65 -0.43
N GLU A 194 -23.26 36.98 -0.37
CA GLU A 194 -22.33 37.78 -1.18
C GLU A 194 -20.86 37.37 -0.96
N PHE A 195 -20.46 37.15 0.30
CA PHE A 195 -19.10 36.73 0.62
C PHE A 195 -18.84 35.30 0.19
N GLN A 196 -19.82 34.41 0.33
CA GLN A 196 -19.69 33.02 -0.13
C GLN A 196 -19.42 32.97 -1.64
N VAL A 197 -20.23 33.67 -2.45
CA VAL A 197 -20.02 33.75 -3.91
C VAL A 197 -18.63 34.28 -4.23
N LYS A 198 -18.21 35.37 -3.57
CA LYS A 198 -16.93 36.00 -3.86
C LYS A 198 -15.71 35.17 -3.44
N VAL A 199 -15.81 34.43 -2.33
CA VAL A 199 -14.78 33.48 -1.89
C VAL A 199 -14.59 32.37 -2.93
N ILE A 200 -15.68 31.88 -3.51
CA ILE A 200 -15.64 30.85 -4.56
C ILE A 200 -14.97 31.41 -5.82
N GLU A 201 -15.38 32.59 -6.27
CA GLU A 201 -14.76 33.26 -7.43
C GLU A 201 -13.27 33.52 -7.23
N ASP A 202 -12.87 33.96 -6.04
CA ASP A 202 -11.46 34.23 -5.74
C ASP A 202 -10.64 32.94 -5.60
N CYS A 203 -11.23 31.85 -5.08
CA CYS A 203 -10.60 30.53 -5.16
C CYS A 203 -10.41 30.09 -6.62
N GLN A 204 -11.42 30.23 -7.48
CA GLN A 204 -11.32 29.85 -8.88
C GLN A 204 -10.18 30.60 -9.61
N LYS A 205 -9.89 31.85 -9.23
CA LYS A 205 -8.75 32.62 -9.77
C LYS A 205 -7.38 32.10 -9.32
N GLU A 206 -7.30 31.44 -8.17
CA GLU A 206 -6.08 30.82 -7.65
C GLU A 206 -5.84 29.41 -8.23
N ILE A 207 -6.87 28.79 -8.81
CA ILE A 207 -6.75 27.51 -9.51
C ILE A 207 -6.02 27.76 -10.84
N PRO A 208 -4.90 27.06 -11.10
CA PRO A 208 -4.17 27.20 -12.35
C PRO A 208 -4.98 26.64 -13.51
N ASP A 209 -4.67 27.14 -14.70
CA ASP A 209 -5.18 26.55 -15.94
C ASP A 209 -4.76 25.06 -16.04
N GLU A 210 -5.70 24.18 -16.40
CA GLU A 210 -5.45 22.75 -16.57
C GLU A 210 -4.31 22.46 -17.55
N SER A 211 -4.15 23.31 -18.58
CA SER A 211 -3.07 23.25 -19.58
C SER A 211 -1.68 23.14 -18.97
N LEU A 212 -1.52 23.65 -17.74
CA LEU A 212 -0.25 23.72 -17.06
C LEU A 212 0.26 22.34 -16.59
N PHE A 213 -0.62 21.35 -16.49
CA PHE A 213 -0.27 19.97 -16.15
C PHE A 213 -0.16 19.06 -17.38
N TYR A 214 -0.62 19.51 -18.54
CA TYR A 214 -0.42 18.79 -19.79
C TYR A 214 1.02 18.94 -20.23
N ILE A 215 1.71 17.81 -20.33
CA ILE A 215 3.04 17.77 -20.91
C ILE A 215 2.86 17.73 -22.42
N ASP A 216 3.05 18.87 -23.06
CA ASP A 216 3.21 19.00 -24.51
C ASP A 216 4.67 19.34 -24.80
N ALA A 217 5.47 18.34 -25.18
CA ALA A 217 6.91 18.50 -25.35
C ALA A 217 7.38 17.92 -26.68
N SER A 218 7.86 18.81 -27.54
CA SER A 218 8.42 18.49 -28.86
C SER A 218 9.86 17.93 -28.77
N SER A 219 10.54 18.17 -27.65
CA SER A 219 11.94 17.75 -27.43
C SER A 219 12.19 17.20 -26.02
N GLU A 220 13.30 16.48 -25.85
CA GLU A 220 13.71 15.95 -24.54
C GLU A 220 14.09 17.08 -23.57
N GLU A 221 14.69 18.16 -24.08
CA GLU A 221 15.00 19.37 -23.33
C GLU A 221 13.73 20.05 -22.80
N GLU A 222 12.74 20.26 -23.65
CA GLU A 222 11.46 20.87 -23.28
C GLU A 222 10.71 20.01 -22.25
N PHE A 223 10.64 18.69 -22.47
CA PHE A 223 10.05 17.74 -21.51
C PHE A 223 10.71 17.85 -20.13
N ASN A 224 12.05 17.91 -20.08
CA ASN A 224 12.76 18.00 -18.81
C ASN A 224 12.52 19.32 -18.08
N GLU A 225 12.34 20.43 -18.81
CA GLU A 225 12.04 21.72 -18.19
C GLU A 225 10.61 21.75 -17.63
N ILE A 226 9.62 21.27 -18.38
CA ILE A 226 8.23 21.11 -17.89
C ILE A 226 8.21 20.22 -16.63
N CYS A 227 8.91 19.09 -16.67
CA CYS A 227 8.97 18.17 -15.54
C CYS A 227 9.66 18.76 -14.31
N ARG A 228 10.63 19.66 -14.49
CA ARG A 228 11.27 20.36 -13.39
C ARG A 228 10.28 21.30 -12.69
N VAL A 229 9.39 21.95 -13.44
CA VAL A 229 8.33 22.81 -12.89
C VAL A 229 7.31 21.96 -12.11
N ILE A 230 6.75 20.92 -12.72
CA ILE A 230 5.75 20.02 -12.09
C ILE A 230 6.28 19.38 -10.79
N GLN A 231 7.56 18.99 -10.77
CA GLN A 231 8.19 18.35 -9.61
C GLN A 231 8.69 19.35 -8.55
N SER A 232 8.51 20.65 -8.77
CA SER A 232 8.93 21.67 -7.81
C SER A 232 7.97 21.72 -6.62
N LYS A 233 8.46 22.25 -5.49
CA LYS A 233 7.65 22.44 -4.27
C LYS A 233 6.46 23.38 -4.48
N GLU A 234 6.59 24.32 -5.40
CA GLU A 234 5.53 25.28 -5.72
C GLU A 234 4.27 24.58 -6.24
N TYR A 235 4.43 23.40 -6.85
CA TYR A 235 3.35 22.62 -7.45
C TYR A 235 2.79 21.53 -6.54
N GLU A 236 3.42 21.26 -5.38
CA GLU A 236 2.91 20.30 -4.40
C GLU A 236 1.49 20.69 -3.91
N LYS A 237 1.16 21.99 -3.91
CA LYS A 237 -0.17 22.48 -3.54
C LYS A 237 -1.31 21.93 -4.42
N TYR A 238 -1.01 21.48 -5.62
CA TYR A 238 -2.00 20.90 -6.55
C TYR A 238 -2.30 19.42 -6.30
N GLU A 239 -1.61 18.77 -5.36
CA GLU A 239 -2.01 17.45 -4.85
C GLU A 239 -3.38 17.51 -4.14
N SER A 240 -3.73 18.69 -3.61
CA SER A 240 -4.98 18.96 -2.92
C SER A 240 -5.23 20.48 -2.86
N ILE A 241 -5.77 21.08 -3.94
CA ILE A 241 -6.02 22.53 -3.99
C ILE A 241 -6.85 22.98 -2.79
N MET A 242 -7.88 22.20 -2.48
CA MET A 242 -8.80 22.45 -1.37
C MET A 242 -8.15 22.32 0.01
N GLU A 243 -6.88 21.90 0.11
CA GLU A 243 -6.15 21.74 1.36
C GLU A 243 -4.96 22.69 1.45
N TYR A 244 -4.33 23.01 0.33
CA TYR A 244 -3.12 23.83 0.29
C TYR A 244 -3.34 25.28 -0.14
N ILE A 245 -4.47 25.62 -0.76
CA ILE A 245 -4.81 27.00 -1.12
C ILE A 245 -5.80 27.54 -0.07
N PRO A 246 -5.38 28.50 0.78
CA PRO A 246 -6.17 28.93 1.94
C PRO A 246 -7.60 29.37 1.62
N ILE A 247 -7.77 30.16 0.55
CA ILE A 247 -9.08 30.66 0.12
C ILE A 247 -9.97 29.55 -0.46
N CYS A 248 -9.39 28.56 -1.14
CA CYS A 248 -10.13 27.41 -1.67
C CYS A 248 -10.57 26.44 -0.58
N ASN A 249 -9.73 26.26 0.42
CA ASN A 249 -10.09 25.48 1.59
C ASN A 249 -11.24 26.14 2.38
N LEU A 250 -11.20 27.47 2.54
CA LEU A 250 -12.33 28.24 3.09
C LEU A 250 -13.59 28.06 2.23
N ALA A 251 -13.48 28.17 0.90
CA ALA A 251 -14.58 27.92 -0.03
C ALA A 251 -15.19 26.52 0.17
N SER A 252 -14.37 25.48 0.27
CA SER A 252 -14.81 24.09 0.50
C SER A 252 -15.70 23.96 1.75
N SER A 253 -15.39 24.71 2.81
CA SER A 253 -16.15 24.67 4.06
C SER A 253 -17.57 25.23 3.95
N MET A 254 -17.81 26.12 2.99
CA MET A 254 -19.09 26.80 2.77
C MET A 254 -20.11 25.92 2.04
N PHE A 255 -19.66 24.87 1.35
CA PHE A 255 -20.54 23.99 0.57
C PHE A 255 -21.12 22.80 1.35
N ASN A 256 -20.48 22.39 2.45
CA ASN A 256 -20.88 21.21 3.23
C ASN A 256 -22.22 21.38 4.00
N GLY A 257 -22.91 22.52 3.86
CA GLY A 257 -24.16 22.83 4.55
C GLY A 257 -25.44 22.63 3.73
N ASN A 258 -25.37 22.54 2.41
CA ASN A 258 -26.56 22.47 1.55
C ASN A 258 -26.72 21.05 0.98
N ASN A 259 -27.58 20.25 1.62
CA ASN A 259 -27.98 18.89 1.23
C ASN A 259 -28.85 18.86 -0.05
N ASP A 260 -28.47 19.58 -1.09
CA ASP A 260 -29.07 19.38 -2.42
C ASP A 260 -28.16 18.47 -3.23
N ASP A 261 -28.45 17.17 -3.17
CA ASP A 261 -27.81 16.03 -3.85
C ASP A 261 -27.73 16.15 -5.41
N SER A 262 -27.99 17.31 -6.02
CA SER A 262 -28.19 17.43 -7.48
C SER A 262 -27.28 18.39 -8.24
N SER A 263 -26.48 19.21 -7.55
CA SER A 263 -25.41 19.98 -8.19
C SER A 263 -24.07 19.43 -7.73
N GLU A 264 -23.45 18.56 -8.52
CA GLU A 264 -22.03 18.24 -8.33
C GLU A 264 -21.26 19.56 -8.24
N ASN A 265 -20.59 19.79 -7.11
CA ASN A 265 -19.90 21.03 -6.81
C ASN A 265 -18.79 21.26 -7.85
N GLU A 266 -18.94 22.28 -8.70
CA GLU A 266 -18.00 22.63 -9.76
C GLU A 266 -16.57 22.79 -9.22
N LEU A 267 -16.42 23.24 -7.97
CA LEU A 267 -15.12 23.39 -7.31
C LEU A 267 -14.50 22.04 -6.89
N GLU A 268 -15.32 21.07 -6.46
CA GLU A 268 -14.85 19.72 -6.17
C GLU A 268 -14.49 18.95 -7.43
N ILE A 269 -15.28 19.11 -8.50
CA ILE A 269 -14.98 18.58 -9.83
C ILE A 269 -13.63 19.13 -10.31
N THR A 270 -13.46 20.45 -10.25
CA THR A 270 -12.22 21.12 -10.67
C THR A 270 -11.03 20.65 -9.84
N ASN A 271 -11.16 20.58 -8.51
CA ASN A 271 -10.11 20.06 -7.64
C ASN A 271 -9.74 18.60 -7.97
N PHE A 272 -10.73 17.75 -8.25
CA PHE A 272 -10.50 16.38 -8.65
C PHE A 272 -9.79 16.28 -10.00
N GLN A 273 -10.19 17.08 -10.99
CA GLN A 273 -9.57 17.14 -12.31
C GLN A 273 -8.11 17.57 -12.22
N ILE A 274 -7.83 18.71 -11.60
CA ILE A 274 -6.46 19.24 -11.45
C ILE A 274 -5.57 18.24 -10.70
N LYS A 275 -6.07 17.64 -9.61
CA LYS A 275 -5.33 16.61 -8.88
C LYS A 275 -4.93 15.43 -9.76
N ASN A 276 -5.85 14.96 -10.60
CA ASN A 276 -5.56 13.86 -11.52
C ASN A 276 -4.55 14.27 -12.59
N LEU A 277 -4.71 15.44 -13.20
CA LEU A 277 -3.78 15.97 -14.19
C LEU A 277 -2.37 16.13 -13.61
N TYR A 278 -2.27 16.70 -12.40
CA TYR A 278 -1.00 16.82 -11.67
C TYR A 278 -0.34 15.46 -11.45
N HIS A 279 -1.10 14.45 -11.00
CA HIS A 279 -0.58 13.10 -10.80
C HIS A 279 -0.16 12.41 -12.09
N ASP A 280 -0.88 12.61 -13.19
CA ASP A 280 -0.52 12.05 -14.50
C ASP A 280 0.74 12.72 -15.06
N GLY A 281 0.86 14.05 -14.99
CA GLY A 281 2.09 14.77 -15.33
C GLY A 281 3.28 14.31 -14.49
N LEU A 282 3.12 14.20 -13.16
CA LEU A 282 4.14 13.65 -12.26
C LEU A 282 4.58 12.24 -12.66
N LYS A 283 3.62 11.39 -13.02
CA LYS A 283 3.87 10.01 -13.43
C LYS A 283 4.67 9.96 -14.72
N ASP A 284 4.29 10.77 -15.72
CA ASP A 284 5.01 10.88 -16.99
C ASP A 284 6.44 11.38 -16.77
N CYS A 285 6.63 12.43 -15.95
CA CYS A 285 7.94 12.93 -15.57
C CYS A 285 8.81 11.89 -14.84
N ASN A 286 8.21 11.05 -13.99
CA ASN A 286 8.92 9.96 -13.31
C ASN A 286 9.27 8.79 -14.23
N GLU A 287 8.50 8.60 -15.30
CA GLU A 287 8.66 7.56 -16.30
C GLU A 287 9.72 7.91 -17.36
N GLY A 288 9.84 9.20 -17.69
CA GLY A 288 10.85 9.79 -18.56
C GLY A 288 10.42 9.91 -20.02
N TYR A 289 11.13 10.77 -20.77
CA TYR A 289 10.76 11.22 -22.12
C TYR A 289 10.50 10.09 -23.12
N ASP A 290 11.35 9.04 -23.16
CA ASP A 290 11.15 7.90 -24.06
C ASP A 290 9.80 7.19 -23.84
N LEU A 291 9.32 7.12 -22.60
CA LEU A 291 8.04 6.47 -22.27
C LEU A 291 6.85 7.42 -22.51
N TYR A 292 7.05 8.72 -22.31
CA TYR A 292 6.10 9.76 -22.72
C TYR A 292 5.83 9.71 -24.24
N LEU A 293 6.90 9.74 -25.07
CA LEU A 293 6.78 9.60 -26.53
C LEU A 293 6.07 8.30 -26.93
N ALA A 294 6.38 7.18 -26.25
CA ALA A 294 5.75 5.90 -26.54
C ALA A 294 4.24 5.92 -26.27
N LYS A 295 3.78 6.64 -25.25
CA LYS A 295 2.35 6.82 -24.98
C LYS A 295 1.69 7.71 -26.03
N GLY A 296 2.31 8.83 -26.39
CA GLY A 296 1.82 9.73 -27.44
C GLY A 296 1.67 9.00 -28.78
N CYS A 297 2.72 8.27 -29.18
CA CYS A 297 2.69 7.43 -30.37
C CYS A 297 1.57 6.38 -30.31
N VAL A 298 1.41 5.62 -29.21
CA VAL A 298 0.34 4.62 -29.08
C VAL A 298 -1.06 5.24 -29.03
N TYR A 299 -1.20 6.45 -28.51
CA TYR A 299 -2.48 7.17 -28.47
C TYR A 299 -2.90 7.62 -29.88
N TYR A 300 -1.96 8.18 -30.66
CA TYR A 300 -2.20 8.60 -32.03
C TYR A 300 -2.44 7.40 -32.97
N LEU A 301 -1.69 6.32 -32.75
CA LEU A 301 -1.88 5.05 -33.45
C LEU A 301 -3.13 4.35 -32.91
N ASN A 302 -4.29 4.72 -33.48
CA ASN A 302 -5.61 4.16 -33.23
C ASN A 302 -5.55 2.69 -32.75
N SER A 303 -6.32 2.36 -31.72
CA SER A 303 -6.47 0.99 -31.17
C SER A 303 -6.59 -0.13 -32.23
N LYS A 304 -7.05 0.19 -33.45
CA LYS A 304 -7.11 -0.70 -34.62
C LYS A 304 -5.74 -1.27 -35.05
N TYR A 305 -4.63 -0.56 -34.86
CA TYR A 305 -3.32 -0.90 -35.43
C TYR A 305 -2.24 -1.28 -34.40
N GLN A 306 -2.59 -1.39 -33.11
CA GLN A 306 -1.61 -1.74 -32.06
C GLN A 306 -0.86 -3.06 -32.33
N GLU A 307 -1.50 -4.03 -32.99
CA GLU A 307 -0.89 -5.33 -33.32
C GLU A 307 0.16 -5.23 -34.44
N CYS A 308 0.17 -4.13 -35.19
CA CYS A 308 1.11 -3.86 -36.28
C CYS A 308 2.40 -3.18 -35.79
N ILE A 309 2.50 -2.88 -34.49
CA ILE A 309 3.66 -2.23 -33.89
C ILE A 309 4.49 -3.28 -33.15
N PHE A 310 5.75 -3.44 -33.53
CA PHE A 310 6.62 -4.44 -32.92
C PHE A 310 7.47 -3.82 -31.79
N GLU A 311 7.55 -4.50 -30.63
CA GLU A 311 8.40 -4.09 -29.49
C GLU A 311 9.90 -4.34 -29.77
N GLY A 312 10.41 -3.81 -30.88
CA GLY A 312 11.78 -3.93 -31.36
C GLY A 312 12.03 -5.11 -32.30
N LEU A 313 13.29 -5.28 -32.69
CA LEU A 313 13.74 -6.35 -33.58
C LEU A 313 13.43 -7.75 -33.04
N PRO A 314 13.17 -8.72 -33.93
CA PRO A 314 12.81 -10.08 -33.56
C PRO A 314 13.96 -10.75 -32.80
N ALA A 315 13.63 -11.41 -31.69
CA ALA A 315 14.61 -12.01 -30.81
C ALA A 315 15.15 -13.36 -31.32
N ASP A 316 14.37 -14.06 -32.14
CA ASP A 316 14.66 -15.36 -32.76
C ASP A 316 13.77 -15.61 -34.00
N ASP A 317 13.99 -16.73 -34.69
CA ASP A 317 13.27 -17.08 -35.93
C ASP A 317 11.77 -17.30 -35.72
N ASP A 318 11.37 -17.72 -34.51
CA ASP A 318 9.95 -17.89 -34.17
C ASP A 318 9.30 -16.52 -33.97
N ASP A 319 9.96 -15.60 -33.25
CA ASP A 319 9.52 -14.21 -33.08
C ASP A 319 9.46 -13.48 -34.44
N PHE A 320 10.47 -13.68 -35.29
CA PHE A 320 10.44 -13.16 -36.66
C PHE A 320 9.26 -13.71 -37.45
N TYR A 321 8.96 -15.01 -37.33
CA TYR A 321 7.80 -15.59 -37.99
C TYR A 321 6.47 -15.03 -37.47
N TYR A 322 6.32 -14.82 -36.16
CA TYR A 322 5.12 -14.19 -35.59
C TYR A 322 4.97 -12.74 -36.06
N GLN A 323 6.06 -11.98 -36.07
CA GLN A 323 6.06 -10.63 -36.62
C GLN A 323 5.76 -10.65 -38.12
N CYS A 324 6.24 -11.64 -38.88
CA CYS A 324 5.90 -11.80 -40.29
C CYS A 324 4.41 -12.07 -40.51
N ILE A 325 3.75 -12.90 -39.66
CA ILE A 325 2.31 -13.12 -39.74
C ILE A 325 1.57 -11.78 -39.62
N LEU A 326 1.87 -11.03 -38.55
CA LEU A 326 1.26 -9.72 -38.29
C LEU A 326 1.58 -8.71 -39.40
N PHE A 327 2.83 -8.70 -39.87
CA PHE A 327 3.27 -7.83 -40.96
C PHE A 327 2.45 -8.08 -42.23
N THR A 328 2.20 -9.33 -42.59
CA THR A 328 1.44 -9.70 -43.81
C THR A 328 -0.07 -9.51 -43.70
N GLU A 329 -0.62 -9.11 -42.55
CA GLU A 329 -2.06 -8.85 -42.43
C GLU A 329 -2.43 -7.57 -43.21
N ASP A 330 -3.54 -7.62 -43.96
CA ASP A 330 -3.99 -6.51 -44.81
C ASP A 330 -4.11 -5.19 -44.03
N LYS A 331 -4.65 -5.25 -42.79
CA LYS A 331 -4.77 -4.09 -41.90
C LYS A 331 -3.43 -3.46 -41.52
N CYS A 332 -2.38 -4.27 -41.42
CA CYS A 332 -1.05 -3.80 -41.07
C CYS A 332 -0.32 -3.27 -42.29
N GLN A 333 -0.51 -3.88 -43.46
CA GLN A 333 -0.03 -3.33 -44.72
C GLN A 333 -0.62 -1.93 -44.98
N GLU A 334 -1.93 -1.75 -44.80
CA GLU A 334 -2.58 -0.44 -44.88
C GLU A 334 -1.93 0.56 -43.92
N PHE A 335 -1.76 0.17 -42.65
CA PHE A 335 -1.12 0.99 -41.62
C PHE A 335 0.31 1.41 -41.95
N TYR A 336 1.16 0.50 -42.47
CA TYR A 336 2.56 0.81 -42.77
C TYR A 336 2.73 1.85 -43.89
N HIS A 337 1.70 2.12 -44.67
CA HIS A 337 1.70 3.13 -45.72
C HIS A 337 1.14 4.49 -45.27
N GLU A 338 0.65 4.61 -44.03
CA GLU A 338 0.25 5.89 -43.44
C GLU A 338 1.47 6.66 -42.88
N PRO A 339 1.48 8.01 -42.96
CA PRO A 339 2.54 8.81 -42.35
C PRO A 339 2.54 8.67 -40.82
N LEU A 340 3.72 8.47 -40.24
CA LEU A 340 3.88 8.39 -38.78
C LEU A 340 3.68 9.76 -38.13
N SER A 341 3.17 9.76 -36.89
CA SER A 341 3.25 10.95 -36.05
C SER A 341 4.71 11.30 -35.74
N GLU A 342 4.96 12.53 -35.32
CA GLU A 342 6.30 13.01 -34.97
C GLU A 342 6.90 12.17 -33.82
N GLU A 343 6.10 11.84 -32.80
CA GLU A 343 6.53 11.03 -31.67
C GLU A 343 6.93 9.60 -32.09
N CYS A 344 6.15 9.00 -32.99
CA CYS A 344 6.45 7.68 -33.54
C CYS A 344 7.73 7.69 -34.37
N SER A 345 7.98 8.76 -35.11
CA SER A 345 9.19 8.94 -35.92
C SER A 345 10.44 9.03 -35.04
N ILE A 346 10.41 9.82 -33.96
CA ILE A 346 11.52 9.94 -33.00
C ILE A 346 11.84 8.58 -32.33
N LEU A 347 10.81 7.81 -31.98
CA LEU A 347 11.01 6.47 -31.37
C LEU A 347 11.61 5.46 -32.36
N GLN A 348 11.24 5.58 -33.63
CA GLN A 348 11.77 4.75 -34.71
C GLN A 348 13.26 5.03 -34.93
N GLU A 349 13.67 6.31 -34.96
CA GLU A 349 15.09 6.69 -35.03
C GLU A 349 15.92 6.20 -33.84
N LYS A 350 15.33 6.15 -32.64
CA LYS A 350 15.98 5.67 -31.41
C LYS A 350 16.02 4.13 -31.27
N ASP A 351 15.54 3.35 -32.26
CA ASP A 351 15.36 1.88 -32.17
C ASP A 351 14.56 1.44 -30.92
N LEU A 352 13.65 2.29 -30.44
CA LEU A 352 12.82 2.02 -29.26
C LEU A 352 11.48 1.37 -29.62
N LEU A 353 10.99 1.63 -30.84
CA LEU A 353 9.81 1.06 -31.44
C LEU A 353 10.13 0.60 -32.88
N LEU A 354 9.58 -0.52 -33.32
CA LEU A 354 9.74 -0.99 -34.70
C LEU A 354 8.40 -0.86 -35.42
N ILE A 355 8.26 0.20 -36.22
CA ILE A 355 7.19 0.35 -37.20
C ILE A 355 7.83 0.15 -38.58
N LEU A 356 7.28 -0.76 -39.37
CA LEU A 356 7.84 -1.13 -40.67
C LEU A 356 7.19 -0.30 -41.77
N THR A 357 7.38 1.01 -41.74
CA THR A 357 7.05 1.87 -42.89
C THR A 357 8.01 1.59 -44.04
N PRO A 358 7.66 1.85 -45.31
CA PRO A 358 8.56 1.69 -46.46
C PRO A 358 9.91 2.42 -46.33
N SER A 359 9.96 3.50 -45.56
CA SER A 359 11.17 4.26 -45.25
C SER A 359 12.10 3.59 -44.22
N HIS A 360 11.61 2.59 -43.47
CA HIS A 360 12.38 1.92 -42.43
C HIS A 360 13.38 0.91 -43.01
N TYR A 361 14.63 0.91 -42.54
CA TYR A 361 15.71 0.07 -43.09
C TYR A 361 15.45 -1.45 -43.03
N LYS A 362 14.55 -1.90 -42.15
CA LYS A 362 14.12 -3.31 -42.06
C LYS A 362 12.90 -3.66 -42.92
N TRP A 363 12.20 -2.68 -43.46
CA TRP A 363 10.98 -2.94 -44.23
C TRP A 363 11.23 -3.90 -45.37
N GLN A 364 12.28 -3.65 -46.16
CA GLN A 364 12.63 -4.51 -47.29
C GLN A 364 12.97 -5.94 -46.86
N GLU A 365 13.66 -6.11 -45.72
CA GLU A 365 13.94 -7.44 -45.17
C GLU A 365 12.66 -8.20 -44.79
N TYR A 366 11.65 -7.51 -44.25
CA TYR A 366 10.35 -8.11 -43.94
C TYR A 366 9.53 -8.36 -45.20
N ASN A 367 9.47 -7.39 -46.11
CA ASN A 367 8.77 -7.50 -47.37
C ASN A 367 9.28 -8.69 -48.21
N ASP A 368 10.59 -8.89 -48.26
CA ASP A 368 11.19 -9.96 -49.06
C ASP A 368 11.04 -11.33 -48.40
N LYS A 369 11.06 -11.41 -47.06
CA LYS A 369 11.09 -12.70 -46.35
C LYS A 369 9.73 -13.16 -45.84
N CYS A 370 8.84 -12.25 -45.47
CA CYS A 370 7.64 -12.61 -44.71
C CYS A 370 6.55 -13.24 -45.57
N PHE A 371 6.31 -12.76 -46.80
CA PHE A 371 5.29 -13.34 -47.68
C PHE A 371 5.62 -14.82 -47.99
N ASP A 372 6.84 -15.09 -48.42
CA ASP A 372 7.33 -16.46 -48.70
C ASP A 372 7.34 -17.35 -47.44
N LEU A 373 7.74 -16.81 -46.29
CA LEU A 373 7.83 -17.56 -45.03
C LEU A 373 6.44 -17.90 -44.47
N VAL A 374 5.47 -16.99 -44.58
CA VAL A 374 4.08 -17.23 -44.15
C VAL A 374 3.40 -18.22 -45.09
N GLU A 375 3.63 -18.11 -46.39
CA GLU A 375 3.04 -19.01 -47.39
C GLU A 375 3.63 -20.43 -47.31
N SER A 376 4.95 -20.57 -47.16
CA SER A 376 5.63 -21.88 -47.03
C SER A 376 5.30 -22.64 -45.74
N LYS A 377 4.93 -21.95 -44.65
CA LYS A 377 4.54 -22.57 -43.37
C LYS A 377 3.04 -22.84 -43.23
N ARG A 378 2.20 -22.39 -44.17
CA ARG A 378 0.80 -22.85 -44.30
C ARG A 378 0.79 -24.28 -44.86
N VAL A 379 1.06 -25.29 -44.04
CA VAL A 379 1.08 -26.71 -44.48
C VAL A 379 -0.19 -27.47 -44.02
N PRO A 380 -0.74 -28.38 -44.86
CA PRO A 380 -2.03 -29.07 -44.71
C PRO A 380 -2.24 -29.91 -43.43
N LYS A 381 -3.53 -30.08 -43.05
CA LYS A 381 -4.06 -31.07 -42.07
C LYS A 381 -3.62 -32.52 -42.41
N PRO A 382 -3.75 -33.53 -41.50
CA PRO A 382 -3.72 -33.56 -40.03
C PRO A 382 -2.83 -34.71 -39.43
N GLY A 383 -2.50 -34.64 -38.13
CA GLY A 383 -2.35 -35.82 -37.25
C GLY A 383 -0.94 -36.33 -36.86
N LYS A 384 -0.52 -36.11 -35.60
CA LYS A 384 0.00 -37.12 -34.62
C LYS A 384 0.59 -36.43 -33.38
N SER A 385 0.16 -36.88 -32.20
CA SER A 385 0.67 -36.44 -30.90
C SER A 385 2.10 -36.95 -30.65
N THR A 386 3.02 -36.07 -30.25
CA THR A 386 4.39 -36.48 -29.84
C THR A 386 4.76 -35.86 -28.48
N THR A 387 5.25 -36.68 -27.55
CA THR A 387 5.62 -36.28 -26.18
C THR A 387 7.12 -35.96 -26.07
N ILE A 388 7.50 -34.73 -25.69
CA ILE A 388 8.91 -34.26 -25.62
C ILE A 388 9.56 -34.55 -24.24
N LYS A 389 10.83 -34.98 -24.21
CA LYS A 389 11.54 -35.47 -23.01
C LYS A 389 12.40 -34.43 -22.25
N SER A 390 12.79 -33.28 -22.80
CA SER A 390 13.56 -32.21 -22.10
C SER A 390 13.65 -30.90 -22.90
N VAL A 391 13.56 -29.74 -22.24
CA VAL A 391 13.82 -28.40 -22.83
C VAL A 391 15.03 -27.72 -22.17
N GLU A 392 16.01 -27.30 -22.97
CA GLU A 392 17.13 -26.44 -22.57
C GLU A 392 17.03 -25.12 -23.36
N ALA A 393 16.96 -23.98 -22.65
CA ALA A 393 16.82 -22.66 -23.27
C ALA A 393 17.85 -21.69 -22.68
N THR A 394 18.59 -21.01 -23.55
CA THR A 394 19.65 -20.06 -23.20
C THR A 394 19.36 -18.73 -23.87
N SER A 395 19.28 -17.63 -23.10
CA SER A 395 19.15 -16.27 -23.65
C SER A 395 20.25 -15.34 -23.16
N THR A 396 20.84 -14.58 -24.08
CA THR A 396 22.10 -13.84 -23.86
C THR A 396 21.89 -12.34 -23.57
N LYS A 397 20.90 -11.66 -24.15
CA LYS A 397 20.49 -10.27 -23.81
C LYS A 397 19.01 -9.98 -24.13
N SER A 398 18.25 -9.33 -23.24
CA SER A 398 16.90 -8.82 -23.53
C SER A 398 16.43 -7.70 -22.57
N LYS A 399 15.52 -6.79 -22.98
CA LYS A 399 14.97 -5.74 -22.09
C LYS A 399 14.11 -6.36 -20.97
N SER A 400 13.26 -7.32 -21.30
CA SER A 400 12.43 -8.09 -20.34
C SER A 400 12.40 -9.57 -20.75
N VAL A 401 12.27 -10.49 -19.78
CA VAL A 401 11.97 -11.90 -20.07
C VAL A 401 10.70 -12.29 -19.33
N LYS A 402 9.61 -12.52 -20.09
CA LYS A 402 8.41 -13.25 -19.65
C LYS A 402 8.39 -14.58 -20.40
N SER A 403 8.39 -15.72 -19.70
CA SER A 403 8.31 -17.04 -20.36
C SER A 403 6.88 -17.61 -20.29
N PRO A 404 6.42 -18.35 -21.33
CA PRO A 404 5.10 -18.98 -21.34
C PRO A 404 5.01 -20.20 -20.43
N THR A 405 3.76 -20.60 -20.18
CA THR A 405 3.29 -21.63 -19.25
C THR A 405 3.52 -23.05 -19.84
N THR A 406 4.49 -23.82 -19.32
CA THR A 406 4.81 -25.16 -19.86
C THR A 406 4.02 -26.31 -19.22
N THR A 407 3.61 -27.28 -20.04
CA THR A 407 2.84 -28.50 -19.68
C THR A 407 3.74 -29.74 -19.62
N LYS A 408 4.09 -30.18 -18.39
CA LYS A 408 4.70 -31.47 -17.97
C LYS A 408 6.04 -31.89 -18.64
N GLU A 409 7.15 -31.81 -17.89
CA GLU A 409 8.47 -32.30 -18.32
C GLU A 409 9.30 -32.98 -17.20
N LYS A 410 10.30 -33.79 -17.58
CA LYS A 410 11.23 -34.47 -16.64
C LYS A 410 12.21 -33.52 -15.96
N SER A 411 12.82 -32.55 -16.68
CA SER A 411 13.82 -31.62 -16.15
C SER A 411 13.83 -30.31 -16.92
N VAL A 412 13.95 -29.17 -16.21
CA VAL A 412 14.02 -27.83 -16.82
C VAL A 412 15.30 -27.12 -16.38
N ARG A 413 16.14 -26.74 -17.35
CA ARG A 413 17.35 -25.92 -17.16
C ARG A 413 17.24 -24.66 -18.02
N LYS A 414 17.41 -23.50 -17.40
CA LYS A 414 17.38 -22.21 -18.10
C LYS A 414 18.50 -21.31 -17.60
N THR A 415 19.21 -20.68 -18.53
CA THR A 415 20.29 -19.73 -18.24
C THR A 415 19.97 -18.41 -18.92
N THR A 416 19.93 -17.33 -18.13
CA THR A 416 19.63 -15.98 -18.61
C THR A 416 20.76 -15.03 -18.21
N THR A 417 21.39 -14.38 -19.20
CA THR A 417 22.68 -13.73 -18.98
C THR A 417 22.59 -12.24 -18.62
N THR A 418 21.81 -11.43 -19.34
CA THR A 418 21.75 -9.96 -19.10
C THR A 418 20.38 -9.36 -19.45
N THR A 419 19.64 -8.83 -18.47
CA THR A 419 18.26 -8.30 -18.72
C THR A 419 17.81 -7.17 -17.78
N LYS A 420 17.01 -6.16 -18.19
CA LYS A 420 16.48 -5.15 -17.22
C LYS A 420 15.54 -5.84 -16.21
N LEU A 421 14.56 -6.63 -16.68
CA LEU A 421 13.58 -7.32 -15.82
C LEU A 421 13.45 -8.81 -16.17
N VAL A 422 13.46 -9.69 -15.16
CA VAL A 422 13.14 -11.12 -15.34
C VAL A 422 11.89 -11.47 -14.55
N LYS A 423 10.81 -11.88 -15.21
CA LYS A 423 9.61 -12.43 -14.58
C LYS A 423 9.44 -13.88 -15.00
N THR A 424 9.79 -14.81 -14.12
CA THR A 424 9.65 -16.25 -14.37
C THR A 424 8.51 -16.82 -13.55
N THR A 425 7.49 -17.35 -14.22
CA THR A 425 6.39 -18.09 -13.59
C THR A 425 6.47 -19.55 -14.06
N THR A 426 6.46 -20.51 -13.13
CA THR A 426 6.46 -21.95 -13.49
C THR A 426 5.34 -22.67 -12.74
N THR A 427 4.45 -23.37 -13.45
CA THR A 427 3.16 -23.79 -12.90
C THR A 427 2.87 -25.31 -12.86
N LYS A 428 3.71 -26.23 -13.37
CA LYS A 428 3.41 -27.70 -13.29
C LYS A 428 4.62 -28.64 -13.05
N LYS A 429 4.27 -29.91 -12.75
CA LYS A 429 5.04 -31.05 -12.15
C LYS A 429 6.35 -31.38 -12.89
N SER A 430 7.50 -31.30 -12.22
CA SER A 430 8.81 -31.69 -12.80
C SER A 430 9.73 -32.37 -11.76
N LYS A 431 10.71 -33.20 -12.17
CA LYS A 431 11.65 -33.82 -11.20
C LYS A 431 12.64 -32.78 -10.66
N SER A 432 13.17 -31.91 -11.52
CA SER A 432 14.18 -30.90 -11.19
C SER A 432 13.99 -29.59 -11.96
N VAL A 433 14.21 -28.45 -11.29
CA VAL A 433 14.17 -27.10 -11.87
C VAL A 433 15.46 -26.34 -11.50
N LYS A 434 16.23 -25.89 -12.49
CA LYS A 434 17.52 -25.20 -12.32
C LYS A 434 17.64 -23.89 -13.14
N PRO A 435 16.97 -22.80 -12.74
CA PRO A 435 17.18 -21.48 -13.34
C PRO A 435 18.46 -20.81 -12.83
N THR A 436 19.23 -20.26 -13.75
CA THR A 436 20.45 -19.47 -13.50
C THR A 436 20.31 -18.09 -14.13
N ILE A 437 20.48 -17.03 -13.35
CA ILE A 437 20.34 -15.63 -13.80
C ILE A 437 21.63 -14.86 -13.46
N THR A 438 22.29 -14.29 -14.47
CA THR A 438 23.66 -13.77 -14.31
C THR A 438 23.68 -12.27 -14.01
N LYS A 439 22.96 -11.42 -14.75
CA LYS A 439 22.86 -9.96 -14.50
C LYS A 439 21.45 -9.41 -14.78
N SER A 440 20.84 -8.72 -13.81
CA SER A 440 19.58 -7.98 -14.06
C SER A 440 19.30 -6.78 -13.17
N LYS A 441 18.46 -5.81 -13.58
CA LYS A 441 18.03 -4.73 -12.65
C LYS A 441 17.06 -5.33 -11.61
N SER A 442 16.05 -6.08 -12.03
CA SER A 442 15.07 -6.71 -11.14
C SER A 442 14.76 -8.16 -11.54
N VAL A 443 14.62 -9.04 -10.53
CA VAL A 443 14.20 -10.45 -10.71
C VAL A 443 12.97 -10.72 -9.87
N LYS A 444 11.87 -11.15 -10.51
CA LYS A 444 10.67 -11.69 -9.86
C LYS A 444 10.47 -13.13 -10.31
N SER A 445 10.75 -14.09 -9.43
CA SER A 445 10.56 -15.51 -9.72
C SER A 445 9.43 -16.08 -8.87
N THR A 446 8.40 -16.63 -9.49
CA THR A 446 7.28 -17.32 -8.84
C THR A 446 7.26 -18.78 -9.28
N THR A 447 7.37 -19.70 -8.34
CA THR A 447 7.30 -21.14 -8.62
C THR A 447 6.14 -21.78 -7.88
N THR A 448 5.22 -22.40 -8.64
CA THR A 448 3.95 -22.94 -8.15
C THR A 448 3.90 -24.46 -8.41
N LYS A 449 4.08 -25.29 -7.35
CA LYS A 449 3.80 -26.77 -7.22
C LYS A 449 4.87 -27.85 -7.63
N LYS A 450 4.60 -29.09 -7.16
CA LYS A 450 5.42 -30.30 -6.87
C LYS A 450 6.69 -30.55 -7.72
N SER A 451 7.86 -30.47 -7.09
CA SER A 451 9.14 -30.97 -7.62
C SER A 451 10.00 -31.68 -6.55
N LYS A 452 10.91 -32.59 -6.96
CA LYS A 452 11.83 -33.24 -5.99
C LYS A 452 12.88 -32.24 -5.51
N SER A 453 13.44 -31.44 -6.42
CA SER A 453 14.47 -30.42 -6.11
C SER A 453 14.33 -29.14 -6.92
N VAL A 454 14.54 -28.00 -6.28
CA VAL A 454 14.65 -26.68 -6.93
C VAL A 454 15.98 -26.04 -6.57
N LYS A 455 16.75 -25.62 -7.57
CA LYS A 455 18.02 -24.87 -7.39
C LYS A 455 17.95 -23.56 -8.18
N LEU A 456 17.89 -22.44 -7.49
CA LEU A 456 17.86 -21.11 -8.09
C LEU A 456 19.19 -20.39 -7.82
N THR A 457 19.83 -19.87 -8.87
CA THR A 457 21.10 -19.15 -8.76
C THR A 457 20.96 -17.77 -9.40
N THR A 458 21.32 -16.72 -8.65
CA THR A 458 21.29 -15.33 -9.14
C THR A 458 22.61 -14.64 -8.80
N THR A 459 23.32 -14.13 -9.81
CA THR A 459 24.71 -13.68 -9.63
C THR A 459 24.82 -12.19 -9.34
N LYS A 460 24.11 -11.31 -10.07
CA LYS A 460 24.15 -9.84 -9.89
C LYS A 460 22.79 -9.19 -10.19
N SER A 461 22.15 -8.55 -9.21
CA SER A 461 20.95 -7.74 -9.48
C SER A 461 20.72 -6.54 -8.55
N LYS A 462 19.91 -5.53 -8.93
CA LYS A 462 19.54 -4.46 -7.96
C LYS A 462 18.53 -5.03 -6.95
N SER A 463 17.47 -5.70 -7.41
CA SER A 463 16.43 -6.30 -6.56
C SER A 463 16.15 -7.76 -6.92
N VAL A 464 15.91 -8.60 -5.90
CA VAL A 464 15.44 -9.99 -6.07
C VAL A 464 14.22 -10.23 -5.20
N LYS A 465 13.08 -10.56 -5.83
CA LYS A 465 11.87 -11.07 -5.17
C LYS A 465 11.61 -12.50 -5.62
N SER A 466 11.73 -13.45 -4.69
CA SER A 466 11.47 -14.86 -4.96
C SER A 466 10.31 -15.36 -4.10
N THR A 467 9.30 -15.94 -4.74
CA THR A 467 8.15 -16.55 -4.08
C THR A 467 8.05 -18.02 -4.48
N THR A 468 8.03 -18.91 -3.50
CA THR A 468 7.87 -20.36 -3.75
C THR A 468 6.69 -20.91 -2.98
N THR A 469 5.73 -21.48 -3.70
CA THR A 469 4.46 -21.99 -3.18
C THR A 469 4.36 -23.53 -3.36
N LYS A 470 4.61 -24.26 -2.25
CA LYS A 470 4.27 -25.69 -1.93
C LYS A 470 5.13 -26.90 -2.43
N LYS A 471 5.19 -27.93 -1.55
CA LYS A 471 5.72 -29.34 -1.59
C LYS A 471 6.95 -29.64 -2.47
N SER A 472 8.15 -29.58 -1.87
CA SER A 472 9.40 -30.13 -2.43
C SER A 472 10.27 -30.82 -1.35
N LYS A 473 11.12 -31.78 -1.75
CA LYS A 473 12.04 -32.44 -0.79
C LYS A 473 13.15 -31.46 -0.37
N SER A 474 13.73 -30.73 -1.33
CA SER A 474 14.84 -29.80 -1.09
C SER A 474 14.73 -28.53 -1.94
N ILE A 475 15.02 -27.37 -1.33
CA ILE A 475 15.12 -26.07 -2.00
C ILE A 475 16.49 -25.48 -1.69
N LYS A 476 17.24 -25.12 -2.74
CA LYS A 476 18.52 -24.39 -2.64
C LYS A 476 18.44 -23.09 -3.43
N SER A 477 18.58 -21.95 -2.74
CA SER A 477 18.71 -20.64 -3.39
C SER A 477 20.08 -20.03 -3.09
N THR A 478 20.72 -19.48 -4.11
CA THR A 478 22.03 -18.82 -4.01
C THR A 478 21.97 -17.46 -4.68
N THR A 479 22.30 -16.40 -3.93
CA THR A 479 22.34 -15.03 -4.44
C THR A 479 23.69 -14.39 -4.11
N THR A 480 24.44 -13.98 -5.13
CA THR A 480 25.85 -13.57 -4.94
C THR A 480 25.99 -12.08 -4.65
N LYS A 481 25.32 -11.19 -5.39
CA LYS A 481 25.40 -9.73 -5.23
C LYS A 481 24.06 -9.04 -5.52
N SER A 482 23.43 -8.39 -4.54
CA SER A 482 22.27 -7.52 -4.80
C SER A 482 22.13 -6.30 -3.88
N LYS A 483 21.33 -5.28 -4.23
CA LYS A 483 21.01 -4.21 -3.26
C LYS A 483 19.98 -4.71 -2.23
N SER A 484 18.92 -5.37 -2.67
CA SER A 484 17.86 -5.94 -1.82
C SER A 484 17.52 -7.38 -2.19
N VAL A 485 17.20 -8.21 -1.19
CA VAL A 485 16.67 -9.57 -1.37
C VAL A 485 15.44 -9.78 -0.50
N LYS A 486 14.30 -10.09 -1.12
CA LYS A 486 13.08 -10.56 -0.45
C LYS A 486 12.77 -11.98 -0.92
N SER A 487 12.82 -12.95 -0.01
CA SER A 487 12.46 -14.34 -0.32
C SER A 487 11.34 -14.83 0.59
N THR A 488 10.24 -15.30 0.00
CA THR A 488 9.09 -15.83 0.72
C THR A 488 8.88 -17.30 0.34
N THR A 489 8.82 -18.19 1.33
CA THR A 489 8.58 -19.62 1.10
C THR A 489 7.38 -20.14 1.91
N THR A 490 6.34 -20.58 1.21
CA THR A 490 5.06 -21.00 1.79
C THR A 490 4.85 -22.54 1.70
N LYS A 491 5.13 -23.23 2.82
CA LYS A 491 4.73 -24.59 3.29
C LYS A 491 5.39 -25.91 2.76
N LYS A 492 5.57 -26.86 3.72
CA LYS A 492 6.03 -28.30 3.74
C LYS A 492 7.20 -28.66 2.80
N SER A 493 8.44 -28.41 3.26
CA SER A 493 9.68 -28.99 2.71
C SER A 493 10.50 -29.72 3.79
N LYS A 494 11.31 -30.72 3.40
CA LYS A 494 12.22 -31.41 4.35
C LYS A 494 13.43 -30.52 4.69
N SER A 495 14.00 -29.83 3.71
CA SER A 495 15.16 -28.96 3.90
C SER A 495 15.12 -27.73 3.01
N ILE A 496 15.45 -26.56 3.57
CA ILE A 496 15.65 -25.30 2.85
C ILE A 496 17.06 -24.76 3.16
N LYS A 497 17.86 -24.54 2.12
CA LYS A 497 19.17 -23.86 2.22
C LYS A 497 19.17 -22.60 1.36
N SER A 498 19.34 -21.44 1.99
CA SER A 498 19.45 -20.17 1.27
C SER A 498 20.78 -19.51 1.60
N THR A 499 21.56 -19.20 0.57
CA THR A 499 22.89 -18.58 0.73
C THR A 499 22.89 -17.21 0.06
N THR A 500 23.29 -16.17 0.79
CA THR A 500 23.38 -14.80 0.27
C THR A 500 24.75 -14.23 0.59
N THR A 501 25.54 -13.85 -0.43
CA THR A 501 26.96 -13.51 -0.23
C THR A 501 27.19 -12.04 0.07
N LYS A 502 26.55 -11.11 -0.68
CA LYS A 502 26.69 -9.65 -0.52
C LYS A 502 25.38 -8.92 -0.81
N SER A 503 24.78 -8.24 0.17
CA SER A 503 23.54 -7.47 -0.03
C SER A 503 23.36 -6.31 0.97
N LYS A 504 22.74 -5.18 0.59
CA LYS A 504 22.48 -4.09 1.58
C LYS A 504 21.39 -4.52 2.57
N SER A 505 20.30 -5.12 2.10
CA SER A 505 19.19 -5.59 2.94
C SER A 505 18.68 -6.98 2.53
N VAL A 506 18.40 -7.82 3.53
CA VAL A 506 17.92 -9.19 3.31
C VAL A 506 16.71 -9.49 4.21
N LYS A 507 15.53 -9.72 3.62
CA LYS A 507 14.31 -10.16 4.32
C LYS A 507 13.94 -11.58 3.85
N LYS A 508 13.94 -12.55 4.76
CA LYS A 508 13.63 -13.96 4.46
C LYS A 508 12.46 -14.42 5.32
N THR A 509 11.35 -14.82 4.72
CA THR A 509 10.16 -15.32 5.43
C THR A 509 9.93 -16.78 5.11
N THR A 510 9.87 -17.64 6.14
CA THR A 510 9.63 -19.09 5.99
C THR A 510 8.49 -19.58 6.88
N THR A 511 7.45 -20.18 6.30
CA THR A 511 6.20 -20.46 7.05
C THR A 511 6.07 -21.88 7.62
N LYS A 512 6.63 -22.95 7.00
CA LYS A 512 6.65 -24.35 7.54
C LYS A 512 7.75 -25.26 6.92
N SER A 513 8.77 -25.72 7.67
CA SER A 513 9.82 -26.68 7.20
C SER A 513 10.36 -27.61 8.31
N LYS A 514 10.99 -28.75 8.00
CA LYS A 514 11.70 -29.56 9.04
C LYS A 514 13.06 -28.95 9.41
N LEU A 515 13.84 -28.52 8.41
CA LEU A 515 15.18 -27.95 8.61
C LEU A 515 15.37 -26.70 7.75
N VAL A 516 15.75 -25.60 8.38
CA VAL A 516 16.05 -24.33 7.70
C VAL A 516 17.49 -23.91 8.01
N LYS A 517 18.32 -23.76 6.96
CA LYS A 517 19.71 -23.29 7.02
C LYS A 517 19.90 -22.01 6.18
N PRO A 518 19.53 -20.82 6.69
CA PRO A 518 19.91 -19.57 6.06
C PRO A 518 21.38 -19.25 6.39
N THR A 519 22.16 -18.87 5.38
CA THR A 519 23.55 -18.48 5.51
C THR A 519 23.79 -17.15 4.79
N THR A 520 24.49 -16.22 5.46
CA THR A 520 24.87 -14.89 4.96
C THR A 520 26.34 -14.65 5.24
N THR A 521 27.17 -14.48 4.20
CA THR A 521 28.61 -14.77 4.30
C THR A 521 29.59 -13.60 4.30
N LYS A 522 29.33 -12.41 3.72
CA LYS A 522 30.44 -11.43 3.60
C LYS A 522 30.17 -9.93 3.76
N LYS A 523 28.95 -9.39 3.68
CA LYS A 523 28.63 -7.97 4.00
C LYS A 523 27.14 -7.67 3.81
N SER A 524 26.45 -7.27 4.88
CA SER A 524 25.08 -6.71 4.80
C SER A 524 24.77 -5.67 5.87
N LYS A 525 24.07 -4.58 5.51
CA LYS A 525 23.68 -3.54 6.48
C LYS A 525 22.60 -4.07 7.43
N SER A 526 21.57 -4.74 6.91
CA SER A 526 20.47 -5.29 7.72
C SER A 526 20.01 -6.67 7.25
N VAL A 527 19.76 -7.59 8.20
CA VAL A 527 19.23 -8.93 7.95
C VAL A 527 18.04 -9.22 8.87
N LYS A 528 16.85 -9.47 8.28
CA LYS A 528 15.60 -9.79 9.02
C LYS A 528 15.03 -11.14 8.60
N PRO A 529 15.50 -12.27 9.16
CA PRO A 529 14.91 -13.57 8.93
C PRO A 529 13.72 -13.81 9.87
N THR A 530 12.58 -14.18 9.31
CA THR A 530 11.36 -14.56 10.04
C THR A 530 10.97 -16.00 9.73
N THR A 531 10.76 -16.81 10.77
CA THR A 531 10.40 -18.23 10.64
C THR A 531 9.22 -18.57 11.54
N SER A 532 8.10 -19.03 11.01
CA SER A 532 6.92 -19.25 11.86
C SER A 532 6.74 -20.67 12.42
N LYS A 533 7.10 -21.74 11.68
CA LYS A 533 7.04 -23.14 12.17
C LYS A 533 8.20 -24.00 11.61
N SER A 534 9.15 -24.42 12.44
CA SER A 534 10.26 -25.34 12.04
C SER A 534 10.71 -26.33 13.12
N LYS A 535 11.15 -27.55 12.78
CA LYS A 535 11.77 -28.44 13.80
C LYS A 535 13.16 -27.94 14.20
N THR A 536 13.99 -27.56 13.22
CA THR A 536 15.36 -27.09 13.47
C THR A 536 15.69 -25.88 12.60
N VAL A 537 16.24 -24.83 13.21
CA VAL A 537 16.72 -23.62 12.52
C VAL A 537 18.20 -23.44 12.84
N LYS A 538 19.07 -23.48 11.82
CA LYS A 538 20.51 -23.20 11.98
C LYS A 538 20.89 -21.99 11.13
N SER A 539 21.04 -20.83 11.75
CA SER A 539 21.40 -19.58 11.06
C SER A 539 22.88 -19.24 11.26
N LYS A 540 23.58 -18.93 10.17
CA LYS A 540 24.96 -18.42 10.21
C LYS A 540 25.03 -17.05 9.53
N THR A 541 25.55 -16.06 10.24
CA THR A 541 25.73 -14.69 9.74
C THR A 541 27.16 -14.24 9.99
N SER A 542 27.80 -13.58 9.03
CA SER A 542 29.12 -12.95 9.21
C SER A 542 29.17 -11.52 8.66
N LYS A 543 29.78 -10.59 9.43
CA LYS A 543 29.97 -9.17 9.07
C LYS A 543 28.68 -8.43 8.66
N SER A 544 27.73 -8.28 9.60
CA SER A 544 26.50 -7.50 9.42
C SER A 544 26.30 -6.44 10.51
N LYS A 545 25.86 -5.22 10.14
CA LYS A 545 25.64 -4.12 11.10
C LYS A 545 24.42 -4.35 12.01
N SER A 546 23.30 -4.84 11.48
CA SER A 546 22.10 -5.16 12.27
C SER A 546 21.43 -6.49 11.86
N VAL A 547 20.96 -7.26 12.86
CA VAL A 547 20.27 -8.54 12.66
C VAL A 547 19.06 -8.62 13.59
N LYS A 548 17.83 -8.56 13.03
CA LYS A 548 16.58 -8.72 13.81
C LYS A 548 15.92 -10.04 13.43
N LYS A 549 15.87 -11.02 14.32
CA LYS A 549 15.31 -12.35 14.04
C LYS A 549 13.96 -12.51 14.75
N THR A 550 13.00 -13.13 14.07
CA THR A 550 11.69 -13.44 14.67
C THR A 550 11.37 -14.90 14.40
N THR A 551 11.20 -15.70 15.45
CA THR A 551 10.83 -17.12 15.34
C THR A 551 9.65 -17.42 16.25
N THR A 552 8.50 -17.81 15.70
CA THR A 552 7.27 -18.00 16.49
C THR A 552 7.05 -19.44 16.98
N ARG A 553 7.63 -20.47 16.34
CA ARG A 553 7.49 -21.88 16.80
C ARG A 553 8.61 -22.79 16.28
N SER A 554 9.57 -23.17 17.12
CA SER A 554 10.62 -24.14 16.75
C SER A 554 11.17 -24.97 17.90
N LYS A 555 11.48 -26.26 17.64
CA LYS A 555 12.03 -27.17 18.66
C LYS A 555 13.51 -26.94 18.97
N SER A 556 14.30 -26.45 18.02
CA SER A 556 15.73 -26.18 18.22
C SER A 556 16.21 -25.05 17.31
N VAL A 557 16.90 -24.08 17.91
CA VAL A 557 17.48 -22.92 17.22
C VAL A 557 18.97 -22.85 17.54
N LYS A 558 19.83 -22.92 16.52
CA LYS A 558 21.27 -22.66 16.65
C LYS A 558 21.65 -21.45 15.82
N THR A 559 22.22 -20.46 16.47
CA THR A 559 22.73 -19.25 15.82
C THR A 559 24.24 -19.21 15.94
N THR A 560 24.92 -18.85 14.85
CA THR A 560 26.33 -18.49 14.90
C THR A 560 26.52 -17.17 14.20
N THR A 561 26.96 -16.16 14.94
CA THR A 561 27.31 -14.85 14.40
C THR A 561 28.81 -14.70 14.53
N LYS A 562 29.54 -14.62 13.41
CA LYS A 562 30.95 -14.21 13.42
C LYS A 562 30.99 -12.71 13.11
N LYS A 563 31.41 -11.88 14.05
CA LYS A 563 31.56 -10.44 13.80
C LYS A 563 32.59 -10.22 12.69
#